data_AF-A0A7C4BZA7-F1
#
_entry.id   AF-A0A7C4BZA7-F1
#
_cell.length_a   1.000
_cell.length_b   1.000
_cell.length_c   1.000
_cell.angle_alpha   90.00
_cell.angle_beta   90.00
_cell.angle_gamma   90.00
#
_symmetry.space_group_name_H-M   'P 1'
#
loop_
_entity.id
_entity.type
_entity.pdbx_description
1 polymer ?
#
loop_
_entity_poly.entity_id
_entity_poly.type
_entity_poly.pdbx_seq_one_letter_code
_entity_poly.pdbx_strand_id
1 'polypeptide(L)' 'MAEIKLTQAEADALIAMEKHRVTNDRHDFPMHGESLTVPLQSPDKREHFLLDLSRGSIDLKKVKMQNRGRQVVVLVRLDL' A
#
# COMPACT_ATOMS: atom_id res chain seq x y z
N MET A 1 -3.17 -7.95 21.28
CA MET A 1 -3.00 -8.02 19.80
C MET A 1 -1.64 -8.65 19.57
N ALA A 2 -1.57 -9.75 18.82
CA ALA A 2 -0.30 -10.43 18.56
C ALA A 2 0.59 -9.51 17.71
N GLU A 3 1.83 -9.31 18.14
CA GLU A 3 2.85 -8.62 17.37
C GLU A 3 3.11 -9.45 16.10
N ILE A 4 2.76 -8.91 14.93
CA ILE A 4 3.10 -9.55 13.65
C ILE A 4 4.59 -9.29 13.41
N LYS A 5 5.44 -10.20 13.90
CA LYS A 5 6.87 -10.23 13.54
C LYS A 5 7.01 -10.95 12.22
N LEU A 6 7.10 -10.18 11.15
CA LEU A 6 7.46 -10.68 9.84
C LEU A 6 8.98 -10.93 9.82
N THR A 7 9.40 -12.16 9.53
CA THR A 7 10.81 -12.45 9.28
C THR A 7 11.24 -11.86 7.94
N GLN A 8 12.55 -11.67 7.75
CA GLN A 8 13.08 -11.18 6.47
C GLN A 8 12.67 -12.09 5.30
N ALA A 9 12.74 -13.41 5.48
CA ALA A 9 12.36 -14.36 4.44
C ALA A 9 10.87 -14.27 4.06
N GLU A 10 9.99 -14.06 5.04
CA GLU A 10 8.56 -13.81 4.77
C GLU A 10 8.34 -12.47 4.08
N ALA A 11 9.07 -11.43 4.47
CA ALA A 11 9.03 -10.13 3.80
C ALA A 11 9.44 -10.26 2.32
N ASP A 12 10.58 -10.90 2.06
CA ASP A 12 11.10 -11.11 0.71
C ASP A 12 10.10 -11.92 -0.15
N ALA A 13 9.45 -12.93 0.43
CA ALA A 13 8.41 -13.71 -0.25
C ALA A 13 7.19 -12.85 -0.60
N LEU A 14 6.70 -12.01 0.31
CA LEU A 14 5.57 -11.10 0.04
C LEU A 14 5.93 -10.01 -0.97
N ILE A 15 7.18 -9.55 -0.98
CA ILE A 15 7.68 -8.58 -1.95
C ILE A 15 7.71 -9.20 -3.35
N ALA A 16 8.28 -10.41 -3.47
CA ALA A 16 8.40 -11.13 -4.73
C ALA A 16 7.07 -11.67 -5.28
N MET A 17 6.07 -11.86 -4.41
CA MET A 17 4.75 -12.34 -4.82
C MET A 17 4.08 -11.39 -5.82
N GLU A 18 3.50 -11.96 -6.87
CA GLU A 18 2.71 -11.22 -7.86
C GLU A 18 1.48 -10.57 -7.21
N LYS A 19 1.16 -9.35 -7.66
CA LYS A 19 0.07 -8.54 -7.09
C LYS A 19 -0.94 -8.21 -8.18
N HIS A 20 -2.13 -8.79 -8.06
CA HIS A 20 -3.23 -8.60 -9.00
C HIS A 20 -4.19 -7.54 -8.46
N ARG A 21 -4.74 -6.73 -9.36
CA ARG A 21 -5.80 -5.77 -9.00
C ARG A 21 -7.05 -6.52 -8.53
N VAL A 22 -7.68 -6.01 -7.47
CA VAL A 22 -8.95 -6.57 -6.97
C VAL A 22 -10.09 -6.24 -7.92
N THR A 23 -10.09 -5.01 -8.46
CA THR A 23 -11.10 -4.51 -9.41
C THR A 23 -10.44 -4.10 -10.72
N ASN A 24 -11.19 -4.13 -11.82
CA ASN A 24 -10.75 -3.63 -13.13
C ASN A 24 -10.87 -2.10 -13.26
N ASP A 25 -11.04 -1.39 -12.14
CA ASP A 25 -11.14 0.06 -12.13
C ASP A 25 -9.85 0.67 -12.67
N ARG A 26 -10.02 1.68 -13.51
CA ARG A 26 -8.91 2.52 -13.94
C ARG A 26 -8.73 3.61 -12.90
N HIS A 27 -7.49 3.78 -12.46
CA HIS A 27 -7.12 4.87 -11.58
C HIS A 27 -6.19 5.80 -12.33
N ASP A 28 -6.48 7.09 -12.28
CA ASP A 28 -5.56 8.11 -12.77
C ASP A 28 -4.40 8.27 -11.79
N PHE A 29 -3.22 8.57 -12.32
CA PHE A 29 -2.05 8.81 -11.49
C PHE A 29 -2.27 10.10 -10.67
N PRO A 30 -1.99 10.11 -9.36
CA PRO A 30 -2.31 11.25 -8.51
C PRO A 30 -1.60 12.53 -8.99
N MET A 31 -2.37 13.60 -9.11
CA MET A 31 -1.85 14.94 -9.38
C MET A 31 -1.26 15.56 -8.12
N HIS A 32 -0.72 16.78 -8.23
CA HIS A 32 0.05 17.39 -7.15
C HIS A 32 -0.77 17.50 -5.87
N GLY A 33 -0.28 16.92 -4.78
CA GLY A 33 -0.99 16.90 -3.50
C GLY A 33 -2.12 15.87 -3.44
N GLU A 34 -2.27 14.99 -4.42
CA GLU A 34 -3.23 13.88 -4.35
C GLU A 34 -2.58 12.59 -3.85
N SER A 35 -3.42 11.69 -3.33
CA SER A 35 -3.04 10.34 -2.95
C SER A 35 -4.10 9.35 -3.38
N LEU A 36 -3.65 8.18 -3.79
CA LEU A 36 -4.46 7.08 -4.27
C LEU A 36 -4.03 5.81 -3.52
N THR A 37 -5.01 5.06 -3.04
CA THR A 37 -4.77 3.72 -2.48
C THR A 37 -5.47 2.70 -3.37
N VAL A 38 -4.70 1.82 -4.01
CA VAL A 38 -5.24 0.75 -4.86
C VAL A 38 -5.19 -0.58 -4.10
N PRO A 39 -6.34 -1.25 -3.89
CA PRO A 39 -6.35 -2.59 -3.31
C PRO A 39 -5.84 -3.62 -4.32
N LEU A 40 -4.87 -4.42 -3.88
CA LEU A 40 -4.29 -5.51 -4.64
C LEU A 40 -4.44 -6.82 -3.84
N GLN A 41 -4.31 -7.94 -4.51
CA GLN A 41 -4.36 -9.26 -3.91
C GLN A 41 -3.38 -10.20 -4.60
N SER A 42 -2.99 -11.23 -3.89
CA SER A 42 -2.26 -12.40 -4.41
C SER A 42 -3.07 -13.14 -5.48
N PRO A 43 -2.41 -13.93 -6.36
CA PRO A 43 -3.10 -14.75 -7.35
C PRO A 43 -4.06 -15.78 -6.73
N ASP A 44 -3.70 -16.31 -5.55
CA ASP A 44 -4.50 -17.26 -4.78
C ASP A 44 -5.55 -16.59 -3.87
N LYS A 45 -5.61 -15.25 -3.87
CA LYS A 45 -6.55 -14.41 -3.11
C LYS A 45 -6.44 -14.57 -1.58
N ARG A 46 -5.33 -15.08 -1.07
CA ARG A 46 -5.11 -15.25 0.39
C ARG A 46 -4.52 -14.01 1.02
N GLU A 47 -3.53 -13.42 0.36
CA GLU A 47 -2.88 -12.19 0.78
C GLU A 47 -3.52 -10.97 0.12
N HIS A 48 -3.76 -9.93 0.93
CA HIS A 48 -4.27 -8.64 0.50
C HIS A 48 -3.20 -7.57 0.68
N PHE A 49 -3.04 -6.73 -0.33
CA PHE A 49 -2.05 -5.67 -0.37
C PHE A 49 -2.72 -4.32 -0.64
N LEU A 50 -2.03 -3.25 -0.24
CA LEU A 50 -2.42 -1.88 -0.53
C LEU A 50 -1.26 -1.19 -1.23
N LEU A 51 -1.50 -0.69 -2.44
CA LEU A 51 -0.57 0.18 -3.14
C LEU A 51 -0.94 1.62 -2.85
N ASP A 52 -0.19 2.24 -1.93
CA ASP A 52 -0.34 3.66 -1.59
C ASP A 52 0.55 4.51 -2.53
N LEU A 53 -0.08 5.26 -3.42
CA LEU A 53 0.56 6.23 -4.30
C LEU A 53 0.26 7.63 -3.81
N SER A 54 1.27 8.48 -3.68
CA SER A 54 1.06 9.89 -3.33
C SER A 54 2.04 10.76 -4.06
N ARG A 55 1.56 11.86 -4.63
CA ARG A 55 2.42 12.86 -5.22
C ARG A 55 2.59 14.00 -4.23
N GLY A 56 3.78 14.10 -3.66
CA GLY A 56 4.11 15.11 -2.65
C GLY A 56 3.84 16.53 -3.15
N SER A 57 3.23 17.34 -2.30
CA SER A 57 3.21 18.80 -2.37
C SER A 57 3.64 19.32 -1.00
N ILE A 58 4.50 20.34 -0.96
CA ILE A 58 4.79 21.03 0.30
C ILE A 58 3.58 21.91 0.60
N ASP A 59 2.63 21.37 1.35
CA ASP A 59 1.48 22.11 1.87
C ASP A 59 1.51 22.07 3.40
N LEU A 60 1.93 23.19 4.00
CA LEU A 60 2.06 23.36 5.44
C LEU A 60 0.72 23.27 6.20
N LYS A 61 -0.42 23.30 5.49
CA LYS A 61 -1.76 23.18 6.08
C LYS A 61 -2.36 21.78 5.95
N LYS A 62 -1.75 20.90 5.16
CA LYS A 62 -2.33 19.59 4.84
C LYS A 62 -2.07 18.58 5.96
N VAL A 63 -3.14 18.04 6.52
CA VAL A 63 -3.08 16.98 7.53
C VAL A 63 -3.69 15.70 6.96
N LYS A 64 -2.91 14.61 6.92
CA LYS A 64 -3.43 13.28 6.56
C LYS A 64 -3.95 12.59 7.82
N MET A 65 -5.26 12.50 7.98
CA MET A 65 -5.89 11.77 9.09
C MET A 65 -6.38 10.41 8.58
N GLN A 66 -5.86 9.32 9.15
CA GLN A 66 -6.21 7.96 8.76
C GLN A 66 -6.46 7.09 9.98
N ASN A 67 -7.62 6.45 10.04
CA ASN A 67 -7.94 5.42 11.03
C ASN A 67 -7.86 4.05 10.35
N ARG A 68 -6.81 3.25 10.63
CA ARG A 68 -6.70 1.87 10.13
C ARG A 68 -7.05 0.89 11.25
N GLY A 69 -8.07 0.05 11.03
CA GLY A 69 -8.49 -0.96 12.01
C GLY A 69 -7.57 -2.19 12.12
N ARG A 70 -6.57 -2.33 11.25
CA ARG A 70 -5.58 -3.41 11.25
C ARG A 70 -4.17 -2.85 11.11
N GLN A 71 -3.19 -3.57 11.64
CA GLN A 71 -1.77 -3.24 11.44
C GLN A 71 -1.42 -3.42 9.96
N VAL A 72 -0.82 -2.40 9.37
CA VAL A 72 -0.31 -2.44 7.99
C VAL A 72 1.20 -2.38 8.05
N VAL A 73 1.85 -3.42 7.53
CA VAL A 73 3.30 -3.48 7.40
C VAL A 73 3.67 -2.99 6.00
N VAL A 74 4.48 -1.93 5.92
CA VAL A 74 5.00 -1.43 4.64
C VAL A 74 6.11 -2.37 4.19
N LEU A 75 5.89 -3.07 3.07
CA LEU A 75 6.85 -4.03 2.53
C LEU A 75 7.97 -3.35 1.74
N VAL A 76 7.62 -2.39 0.89
CA VAL A 76 8.57 -1.62 0.07
C VAL A 76 8.06 -0.19 -0.04
N ARG A 77 8.98 0.77 -0.02
CA ARG A 77 8.73 2.17 -0.38
C ARG A 77 9.72 2.58 -1.45
N LEU A 78 9.20 3.23 -2.49
CA LEU A 78 10.02 3.89 -3.51
C LEU A 78 9.67 5.37 -3.49
N ASP A 79 10.68 6.20 -3.29
CA ASP A 79 10.58 7.65 -3.41
C ASP A 79 11.21 8.04 -4.77
N LEU A 80 10.42 8.68 -5.63
CA LEU A 80 10.76 9.09 -7.00
C LEU A 80 11.01 10.60 -7.10
#